data_AF-I2J5E8-F1
#
_entry.id   AF-I2J5E8-F1
#
_cell.length_a   1.000
_cell.length_b   1.000
_cell.length_c   1.000
_cell.angle_alpha   90.00
_cell.angle_beta   90.00
_cell.angle_gamma   90.00
#
_symmetry.space_group_name_H-M   'P 1'
#
loop_
_entity.id
_entity.type
_entity.pdbx_description
1 polymer ?
#
loop_
_entity_poly.entity_id
_entity_poly.type
_entity_poly.pdbx_seq_one_letter_code
_entity_poly.pdbx_strand_id
1 'polypeptide(L)' 'MENQYVSESLRIANDIIQLVKIDLKDEMNRQILASYIFGVLNAKAIQESISPIDVQVTMIRVGIEALGYSPEAATQMT' A
#
# COMPACT_ATOMS: atom_id res chain seq x y z
N MET A 1 8.28 -14.76 -10.95
CA MET A 1 7.95 -15.04 -9.54
C MET A 1 7.46 -13.76 -8.94
N GLU A 2 6.21 -13.72 -8.48
CA GLU A 2 5.74 -12.58 -7.70
C GLU A 2 6.55 -12.54 -6.39
N ASN A 3 7.08 -11.37 -6.02
CA ASN A 3 7.86 -11.21 -4.80
C ASN A 3 6.92 -11.45 -3.60
N GLN A 4 7.24 -12.45 -2.76
CA GLN A 4 6.42 -12.85 -1.60
C GLN A 4 6.05 -11.66 -0.71
N TYR A 5 6.98 -10.69 -0.55
CA TYR A 5 6.74 -9.46 0.20
C TYR A 5 5.61 -8.61 -0.39
N VAL A 6 5.51 -8.54 -1.71
CA VAL A 6 4.46 -7.77 -2.39
C VAL A 6 3.09 -8.42 -2.19
N SER A 7 3.00 -9.73 -2.44
CA SER A 7 1.74 -10.46 -2.29
C SER A 7 1.22 -10.40 -0.85
N GLU A 8 2.12 -10.48 0.14
CA GLU A 8 1.76 -10.31 1.55
C GLU A 8 1.32 -8.87 1.86
N SER A 9 2.02 -7.87 1.33
CA SER A 9 1.68 -6.45 1.54
C SER A 9 0.32 -6.09 0.93
N LEU A 10 0.00 -6.63 -0.25
CA LEU A 10 -1.33 -6.50 -0.87
C LEU A 10 -2.42 -7.15 -0.01
N ARG A 11 -2.15 -8.33 0.55
CA ARG A 11 -3.09 -8.98 1.48
C ARG A 11 -3.33 -8.11 2.72
N ILE A 12 -2.27 -7.60 3.35
CA ILE A 12 -2.37 -6.72 4.53
C ILE A 12 -3.17 -5.46 4.19
N ALA A 13 -2.91 -4.82 3.05
CA ALA A 13 -3.64 -3.64 2.61
C ALA A 13 -5.14 -3.94 2.43
N ASN A 14 -5.49 -5.04 1.76
CA ASN A 14 -6.87 -5.46 1.56
C ASN A 14 -7.58 -5.80 2.89
N ASP A 15 -6.90 -6.49 3.80
CA ASP A 15 -7.44 -6.80 5.13
C ASP A 15 -7.76 -5.51 5.90
N ILE A 16 -6.85 -4.52 5.86
CA ILE A 16 -7.08 -3.20 6.46
C ILE A 16 -8.30 -2.51 5.84
N ILE A 17 -8.37 -2.43 4.50
CA ILE A 17 -9.49 -1.80 3.78
C ILE A 17 -10.83 -2.42 4.20
N GLN A 18 -10.90 -3.75 4.30
CA GLN A 18 -12.12 -4.45 4.71
C GLN A 18 -12.49 -4.19 6.18
N LEU A 19 -11.50 -4.03 7.06
CA LEU A 19 -11.72 -3.77 8.49
C LEU A 19 -12.21 -2.35 8.75
N VAL A 20 -11.62 -1.34 8.11
CA VAL A 20 -11.97 0.07 8.37
C VAL A 20 -13.27 0.52 7.70
N LYS A 21 -13.76 -0.20 6.67
CA LYS A 21 -15.04 0.08 5.99
C LYS A 21 -15.21 1.54 5.53
N ILE A 22 -14.14 2.13 5.02
CA ILE A 22 -14.10 3.51 4.52
C ILE A 22 -14.55 3.55 3.06
N ASP A 23 -15.26 4.62 2.65
CA ASP A 23 -15.58 4.86 1.24
C ASP A 23 -14.33 5.32 0.48
N LEU A 24 -13.80 4.44 -0.37
CA LEU A 24 -12.63 4.71 -1.20
C LEU A 24 -12.92 5.64 -2.39
N LYS A 25 -14.18 6.00 -2.65
CA LYS A 25 -14.53 6.99 -3.67
C LYS A 25 -14.31 8.42 -3.20
N ASP A 26 -14.28 8.64 -1.89
CA ASP A 26 -13.89 9.91 -1.32
C ASP A 26 -12.35 10.01 -1.29
N GLU A 27 -11.80 11.00 -1.98
CA GLU A 27 -10.35 11.13 -2.15
C GLU A 27 -9.63 11.38 -0.83
N MET A 28 -10.21 12.16 0.08
CA MET A 28 -9.62 12.45 1.38
C MET A 28 -9.52 11.17 2.23
N ASN A 29 -10.62 10.43 2.31
CA ASN A 29 -10.68 9.13 2.96
C ASN A 29 -9.65 8.15 2.39
N ARG A 30 -9.54 8.10 1.05
CA ARG A 30 -8.59 7.23 0.36
C ARG A 30 -7.14 7.61 0.67
N GLN A 31 -6.81 8.90 0.70
CA GLN A 31 -5.46 9.39 1.04
C GLN A 31 -5.09 9.12 2.50
N ILE A 32 -6.03 9.32 3.43
CA ILE A 32 -5.84 9.00 4.85
C ILE A 32 -5.54 7.50 5.01
N LEU A 33 -6.33 6.65 4.35
CA LEU A 33 -6.14 5.20 4.40
C LEU A 33 -4.83 4.76 3.76
N ALA A 34 -4.47 5.34 2.61
CA ALA A 34 -3.20 5.09 1.94
C ALA A 34 -2.02 5.41 2.87
N SER A 35 -2.05 6.57 3.52
CA SER A 35 -1.02 7.00 4.46
C SER A 35 -0.87 6.03 5.63
N TYR A 36 -1.99 5.53 6.17
CA TYR A 36 -1.98 4.53 7.23
C TYR A 36 -1.36 3.20 6.75
N ILE A 37 -1.82 2.68 5.62
CA ILE A 37 -1.31 1.42 5.03
C ILE A 37 0.19 1.54 4.75
N PHE A 38 0.64 2.63 4.14
CA PHE A 38 2.05 2.87 3.86
C PHE A 38 2.88 2.96 5.14
N GLY A 39 2.37 3.59 6.20
CA GLY A 39 3.01 3.57 7.52
C GLY A 39 3.20 2.16 8.08
N VAL A 40 2.15 1.32 8.00
CA VAL A 40 2.21 -0.09 8.45
C VAL A 40 3.23 -0.88 7.63
N LEU A 41 3.21 -0.75 6.31
CA LEU A 41 4.12 -1.48 5.43
C LEU A 41 5.57 -1.02 5.58
N ASN A 42 5.82 0.29 5.77
CA ASN A 42 7.16 0.81 6.08
C ASN A 42 7.70 0.23 7.40
N ALA A 43 6.88 0.16 8.44
CA ALA A 43 7.30 -0.42 9.71
C ALA A 43 7.68 -1.90 9.57
N LYS A 44 6.87 -2.68 8.84
CA LYS A 44 7.17 -4.09 8.53
C LYS A 44 8.45 -4.23 7.71
N ALA A 45 8.63 -3.40 6.68
CA ALA A 45 9.82 -3.41 5.82
C ALA A 45 11.12 -3.20 6.63
N ILE A 46 11.10 -2.27 7.60
CA ILE A 46 12.23 -2.02 8.48
C ILE A 46 12.56 -3.26 9.31
N GLN A 47 11.54 -3.91 9.88
CA GLN A 47 11.72 -5.13 10.69
C GLN A 47 12.29 -6.29 9.87
N GLU A 48 11.89 -6.40 8.60
CA GLU A 48 12.28 -7.48 7.70
C GLU A 48 13.51 -7.15 6.85
N SER A 49 14.12 -5.97 7.04
CA SER A 49 15.28 -5.50 6.28
C SER A 49 15.07 -5.54 4.76
N ILE A 50 13.86 -5.19 4.31
CA ILE A 50 13.51 -5.14 2.90
C ILE A 50 14.22 -3.95 2.24
N SER A 51 14.68 -4.14 1.00
CA SER A 51 15.38 -3.08 0.28
C SER A 51 14.44 -1.89 0.01
N PRO A 52 14.93 -0.64 0.07
CA PRO A 52 14.09 0.53 -0.21
C PRO A 52 13.42 0.50 -1.59
N ILE A 53 14.10 -0.08 -2.59
CA ILE A 53 13.55 -0.24 -3.96
C ILE A 53 12.36 -1.20 -3.94
N ASP A 54 12.49 -2.34 -3.26
CA ASP A 54 11.39 -3.30 -3.14
C ASP A 54 10.21 -2.73 -2.35
N VAL A 55 10.48 -1.91 -1.33
CA VAL A 55 9.43 -1.17 -0.60
C VAL A 55 8.69 -0.23 -1.54
N GLN A 56 9.41 0.60 -2.31
CA GLN A 56 8.80 1.56 -3.22
C GLN A 56 7.95 0.86 -4.29
N VAL A 57 8.48 -0.20 -4.92
CA VAL A 57 7.73 -1.03 -5.88
C VAL A 57 6.47 -1.61 -5.24
N THR A 58 6.56 -2.09 -4.00
CA THR A 58 5.42 -2.63 -3.26
C THR A 58 4.36 -1.58 -2.98
N MET A 59 4.75 -0.39 -2.54
CA MET A 59 3.82 0.69 -2.24
C MET A 59 3.09 1.20 -3.49
N ILE A 60 3.80 1.30 -4.62
CA ILE A 60 3.18 1.63 -5.91
C ILE A 60 2.13 0.58 -6.27
N ARG A 61 2.46 -0.72 -6.15
CA ARG A 61 1.51 -1.81 -6.42
C ARG A 61 0.30 -1.77 -5.49
N VAL A 62 0.48 -1.50 -4.20
CA VAL A 62 -0.63 -1.32 -3.25
C VAL A 62 -1.49 -0.12 -3.62
N GLY A 63 -0.88 1.01 -3.99
CA GLY A 63 -1.59 2.19 -4.47
C GLY A 63 -2.50 1.89 -5.67
N ILE A 64 -2.00 1.12 -6.63
CA ILE A 64 -2.75 0.76 -7.83
C ILE A 64 -3.81 -0.31 -7.53
N GLU A 65 -3.40 -1.44 -6.97
CA GLU A 65 -4.22 -2.66 -6.90
C GLU A 65 -5.22 -2.65 -5.74
N ALA A 66 -4.84 -2.12 -4.58
CA ALA A 66 -5.70 -2.11 -3.39
C ALA A 66 -6.49 -0.80 -3.26
N LEU A 67 -5.86 0.33 -3.62
CA LEU A 67 -6.45 1.67 -3.42
C LEU A 67 -7.03 2.26 -4.71
N GLY A 68 -6.76 1.68 -5.89
CA GLY A 68 -7.35 2.13 -7.15
C GLY A 68 -6.83 3.49 -7.62
N TYR A 69 -5.60 3.84 -7.27
CA TYR A 69 -4.91 4.99 -7.85
C TYR A 69 -4.42 4.68 -9.27
N SER A 70 -4.27 5.72 -10.11
CA SER A 70 -3.52 5.55 -11.36
C SER A 70 -2.04 5.27 -11.05
N PRO A 71 -1.29 4.65 -11.98
CA PRO A 71 0.15 4.45 -11.80
C PRO A 71 0.92 5.75 -11.50
N GLU A 72 0.54 6.85 -12.15
CA GLU A 72 1.17 8.17 -11.95
C GLU A 72 0.91 8.69 -10.54
N ALA A 73 -0.34 8.63 -10.07
CA ALA A 73 -0.70 9.05 -8.73
C ALA A 73 -0.01 8.18 -7.68
N ALA A 74 -0.05 6.85 -7.84
CA ALA A 74 0.61 5.92 -6.93
C ALA A 74 2.12 6.17 -6.82
N THR A 75 2.79 6.51 -7.93
CA THR A 75 4.22 6.84 -7.94
C THR A 75 4.54 8.14 -7.20
N GLN A 76 3.65 9.13 -7.25
CA GLN A 76 3.84 10.42 -6.56
C GLN A 76 3.62 10.34 -5.04
N MET A 77 2.93 9.30 -4.58
CA MET A 77 2.62 9.09 -3.17
C MET A 77 3.74 8.38 -2.38
N THR A 78 4.74 7.84 -3.06
CA THR A 78 5.81 6.99 -2.51
C THR A 78 7.17 7.64 -2.60
#